data_AF-A0A7Z9IW71-F1
#
_entry.id   AF-A0A7Z9IW71-F1
#
_cell.length_a   1.000
_cell.length_b   1.000
_cell.length_c   1.000
_cell.angle_alpha   90.00
_cell.angle_beta   90.00
_cell.angle_gamma   90.00
#
_symmetry.space_group_name_H-M   'P 1'
#
loop_
_entity.id
_entity.type
_entity.pdbx_description
1 polymer ?
#
loop_
_entity_poly.entity_id
_entity_poly.type
_entity_poly.pdbx_seq_one_letter_code
_entity_poly.pdbx_strand_id
1 'polypeptide(L)'
;DQIQDLFLKGQKEEAVQAIPDELIDDITLVGSCDNIKKQLVRWEKAGIKRIAAWTNQTEALKILADLAGPEMQSRAALVVS
;
A
#
# COMPACT_ATOMS: atom_id res chain seq x y z
N ASP A 1 2.53 1.89 -20.97
CA ASP A 1 2.16 2.57 -22.22
C ASP A 1 0.69 2.98 -22.26
N GLN A 2 -0.29 2.06 -22.28
CA GLN A 2 -1.72 2.44 -22.35
C GLN A 2 -2.25 3.33 -21.20
N ILE A 3 -1.97 2.98 -19.94
CA ILE A 3 -2.41 3.78 -18.77
C ILE A 3 -1.86 5.21 -18.86
N GLN A 4 -0.58 5.33 -19.23
CA GLN A 4 0.11 6.61 -19.35
C GLN A 4 -0.46 7.43 -20.52
N ASP A 5 -0.74 6.81 -21.66
CA ASP A 5 -1.33 7.50 -22.81
C ASP A 5 -2.73 8.04 -22.50
N LEU A 6 -3.59 7.25 -21.84
CA LEU A 6 -4.92 7.69 -21.41
C LEU A 6 -4.82 8.86 -20.43
N PHE A 7 -3.92 8.77 -19.46
CA PHE A 7 -3.69 9.84 -18.49
C PHE A 7 -3.21 11.14 -19.16
N LEU A 8 -2.24 11.05 -20.09
CA LEU A 8 -1.69 12.21 -20.81
C LEU A 8 -2.70 12.84 -21.77
N LYS A 9 -3.68 12.07 -22.26
CA LYS A 9 -4.83 12.57 -23.04
C LYS A 9 -5.95 13.16 -22.19
N GLY A 10 -5.84 13.10 -20.86
CA GLY A 10 -6.86 13.59 -19.93
C GLY A 10 -7.99 12.60 -19.67
N GLN A 11 -7.94 11.39 -20.23
CA GLN A 11 -8.91 10.31 -20.05
C GLN A 11 -8.63 9.55 -18.75
N LYS A 12 -8.83 10.24 -17.61
CA LYS A 12 -8.41 9.74 -16.30
C LYS A 12 -9.22 8.55 -15.81
N GLU A 13 -10.51 8.49 -16.11
CA GLU A 13 -11.38 7.38 -15.68
C GLU A 13 -10.97 6.08 -16.36
N GLU A 14 -10.76 6.14 -17.68
CA GLU A 14 -10.30 5.00 -18.48
C GLU A 14 -8.88 4.58 -18.09
N ALA A 15 -8.00 5.55 -17.76
CA ALA A 15 -6.66 5.25 -17.25
C ALA A 15 -6.73 4.47 -15.93
N VAL A 16 -7.64 4.85 -15.02
CA VAL A 16 -7.85 4.17 -13.74
C VAL A 16 -8.39 2.76 -13.95
N GLN A 17 -9.39 2.58 -14.82
CA GLN A 17 -9.94 1.26 -15.13
C GLN A 17 -8.92 0.32 -15.82
N ALA A 18 -7.90 0.89 -16.46
CA ALA A 18 -6.83 0.13 -17.09
C ALA A 18 -5.73 -0.30 -16.09
N ILE A 19 -5.77 0.14 -14.82
CA ILE A 19 -4.82 -0.29 -13.79
C ILE A 19 -5.13 -1.74 -13.40
N PRO A 20 -4.18 -2.69 -13.57
CA PRO A 20 -4.38 -4.06 -13.10
C PRO A 20 -4.46 -4.14 -11.58
N ASP A 21 -5.35 -4.96 -11.04
CA ASP A 21 -5.46 -5.19 -9.59
C ASP A 21 -4.13 -5.66 -8.99
N GLU A 22 -3.37 -6.50 -9.71
CA GLU A 22 -2.06 -6.98 -9.26
C GLU A 22 -1.07 -5.83 -9.04
N LEU A 23 -1.14 -4.76 -9.86
CA LEU A 23 -0.30 -3.59 -9.68
C LEU A 23 -0.69 -2.82 -8.42
N ILE A 24 -1.98 -2.70 -8.12
CA ILE A 24 -2.48 -2.09 -6.89
C ILE A 24 -1.95 -2.87 -5.69
N ASP A 25 -1.99 -4.19 -5.76
CA ASP A 25 -1.51 -5.06 -4.69
C ASP A 25 0.01 -4.98 -4.49
N ASP A 26 0.75 -4.69 -5.55
CA ASP A 26 2.21 -4.58 -5.52
C ASP A 26 2.71 -3.26 -4.93
N ILE A 27 1.92 -2.18 -5.04
CA ILE A 27 2.37 -0.83 -4.66
C ILE A 27 1.57 -0.21 -3.51
N THR A 28 0.45 -0.80 -3.10
CA THR A 28 -0.42 -0.27 -2.04
C THR A 28 -0.82 -1.33 -1.01
N LEU A 29 -1.13 -0.88 0.21
CA LEU A 29 -1.71 -1.71 1.28
C LEU A 29 -3.19 -1.34 1.44
N VAL A 30 -4.05 -1.92 0.59
CA VAL A 30 -5.49 -1.64 0.56
C VAL A 30 -6.27 -2.95 0.57
N GLY A 31 -7.37 -2.99 1.34
CA GLY A 31 -8.27 -4.14 1.40
C GLY A 31 -8.43 -4.69 2.81
N SER A 32 -8.78 -5.98 2.90
CA SER A 32 -8.98 -6.64 4.19
C SER A 32 -7.66 -6.86 4.93
N CYS A 33 -7.73 -7.03 6.25
CA CYS A 33 -6.55 -7.34 7.07
C CYS A 33 -5.81 -8.58 6.58
N ASP A 34 -6.52 -9.60 6.08
CA ASP A 34 -5.90 -10.84 5.60
C ASP A 34 -5.18 -10.66 4.26
N ASN A 35 -5.68 -9.77 3.39
CA ASN A 35 -4.97 -9.42 2.16
C ASN A 35 -3.69 -8.64 2.48
N ILE A 36 -3.79 -7.65 3.38
CA ILE A 36 -2.65 -6.84 3.83
C ILE A 36 -1.56 -7.73 4.45
N LYS A 37 -1.93 -8.72 5.28
CA LYS A 37 -0.97 -9.70 5.83
C LYS A 37 -0.21 -10.46 4.73
N LYS A 38 -0.92 -10.94 3.70
CA LYS A 38 -0.30 -11.66 2.58
C LYS A 38 0.68 -10.77 1.81
N GLN A 39 0.32 -9.50 1.60
CA GLN A 39 1.18 -8.51 0.95
C GLN A 39 2.45 -8.25 1.76
N LEU A 40 2.33 -8.01 3.07
CA LEU A 40 3.49 -7.79 3.95
C LEU A 40 4.46 -8.98 3.91
N VAL A 41 3.96 -10.22 3.96
CA VAL A 41 4.80 -11.43 3.83
C VAL A 41 5.46 -11.51 2.46
N ARG A 42 4.76 -11.16 1.38
CA ARG A 42 5.34 -11.13 0.02
C ARG A 42 6.46 -10.09 -0.07
N TRP A 43 6.25 -8.90 0.48
CA TRP A 43 7.23 -7.80 0.48
C TRP A 43 8.46 -8.14 1.33
N GLU A 44 8.26 -8.74 2.50
CA GLU A 44 9.34 -9.26 3.36
C GLU A 44 10.20 -10.28 2.60
N LYS A 45 9.58 -11.24 1.91
CA LYS A 45 10.28 -12.22 1.06
C LYS A 45 11.02 -11.58 -0.12
N ALA A 46 10.55 -10.44 -0.61
CA ALA A 46 11.23 -9.65 -1.63
C ALA A 46 12.41 -8.82 -1.05
N GLY A 47 12.67 -8.91 0.26
CA GLY A 47 13.77 -8.21 0.92
C GLY A 47 13.42 -6.81 1.41
N ILE A 48 12.15 -6.41 1.39
CA ILE A 48 11.70 -5.14 1.95
C ILE A 48 11.76 -5.21 3.48
N LYS A 49 12.59 -4.35 4.08
CA LYS A 49 12.81 -4.32 5.53
C LYS A 49 12.05 -3.22 6.27
N ARG A 50 11.63 -2.18 5.54
CA ARG A 50 10.93 -1.01 6.10
C ARG A 50 9.94 -0.48 5.10
N ILE A 51 8.78 -0.06 5.59
CA ILE A 51 7.71 0.56 4.82
C ILE A 51 7.34 1.85 5.54
N ALA A 52 7.21 2.94 4.80
CA ALA A 52 6.56 4.15 5.29
C ALA A 52 5.10 4.11 4.82
N ALA A 53 4.16 4.13 5.77
CA ALA A 53 2.73 4.08 5.49
C ALA A 53 2.08 5.42 5.86
N TRP A 54 1.24 5.92 4.97
CA TRP A 54 0.38 7.08 5.21
C TRP A 54 -1.07 6.69 4.96
N THR A 55 -1.95 7.09 5.86
CA THR A 55 -3.38 6.85 5.75
C THR A 55 -4.13 7.91 6.56
N ASN A 56 -5.36 8.21 6.16
CA ASN A 56 -6.30 9.00 6.93
C ASN A 56 -7.12 8.16 7.93
N GLN A 57 -6.89 6.83 7.97
CA GLN A 57 -7.54 5.90 8.88
C GLN A 57 -6.59 5.54 10.02
N THR A 58 -6.77 6.16 11.18
CA THR A 58 -5.91 5.93 12.36
C THR A 58 -5.93 4.47 12.82
N GLU A 59 -7.07 3.79 12.68
CA GLU A 59 -7.25 2.38 13.00
C GLU A 59 -6.36 1.49 12.12
N ALA A 60 -6.21 1.83 10.84
CA ALA A 60 -5.36 1.10 9.92
C ALA A 60 -3.88 1.16 10.34
N LEU A 61 -3.42 2.28 10.91
CA LEU A 61 -2.05 2.38 11.46
C LEU A 61 -1.83 1.44 12.64
N LYS A 62 -2.83 1.30 13.53
CA LYS A 62 -2.76 0.36 14.66
C LYS A 62 -2.69 -1.08 14.18
N ILE A 63 -3.58 -1.45 13.25
CA ILE A 63 -3.58 -2.78 12.64
C ILE A 63 -2.22 -3.05 11.97
N LEU A 64 -1.71 -2.11 11.15
CA LEU A 64 -0.41 -2.27 10.51
C LEU A 64 0.73 -2.44 11.51
N ALA A 65 0.71 -1.70 12.63
CA ALA A 65 1.70 -1.86 13.69
C ALA A 65 1.64 -3.24 14.36
N ASP A 66 0.43 -3.79 14.58
CA ASP A 66 0.23 -5.12 15.15
C ASP A 66 0.64 -6.24 14.18
N LEU A 67 0.45 -6.01 12.87
CA LEU A 67 0.83 -6.95 11.82
C LEU A 67 2.33 -6.90 11.49
N ALA A 68 2.98 -5.77 11.72
CA ALA A 68 4.40 -5.61 11.47
C ALA A 68 5.19 -6.46 12.47
N GLY A 69 5.89 -7.46 11.96
CA GLY A 69 6.75 -8.34 12.76
C GLY A 69 7.93 -7.57 13.39
N PRO A 70 8.72 -8.24 14.25
CA PRO A 70 9.82 -7.61 14.98
C PRO A 70 10.90 -6.97 14.09
N GLU A 71 11.00 -7.36 12.82
CA GLU A 71 11.91 -6.76 11.84
C GLU A 71 11.39 -5.43 11.23
N MET A 72 10.08 -5.22 11.19
CA MET A 72 9.43 -3.99 10.72
C MET A 72 8.94 -3.15 11.92
N GLN A 73 9.85 -2.73 12.79
CA GLN A 73 9.48 -1.93 13.96
C GLN A 73 8.78 -0.62 13.56
N SER A 74 7.54 -0.47 14.02
CA SER A 74 6.77 0.77 13.84
C SER A 74 7.42 1.91 14.63
N ARG A 75 7.79 2.99 13.93
CA ARG A 75 8.06 4.30 14.53
C ARG A 75 6.98 5.24 14.05
N ALA A 76 5.83 5.21 14.72
CA ALA A 76 4.80 6.22 14.51
C ALA A 76 5.38 7.57 14.93
N ALA A 77 5.76 8.40 13.96
CA ALA A 77 5.88 9.82 14.21
C ALA A 77 4.47 10.31 14.49
N LEU A 78 4.18 10.65 15.76
CA LEU A 78 2.98 11.38 16.12
C LEU A 78 2.99 12.68 15.30
N VAL A 79 2.26 12.70 14.19
CA VAL A 79 1.84 13.96 13.57
C VAL A 79 0.73 14.48 14.48
N VAL A 80 1.15 15.12 15.58
CA VAL A 80 0.25 15.92 16.40
C VAL A 80 -0.10 17.13 15.56
N SER A 81 -1.36 17.18 15.10
CA SER A 81 -1.99 18.41 14.61
C SER A 81 -2.36 19.30 15.79
#